data_AF-A0A8J3J3Z8-F1
#
_entry.id   AF-A0A8J3J3Z8-F1
#
_cell.length_a   1.000
_cell.length_b   1.000
_cell.length_c   1.000
_cell.angle_alpha   90.00
_cell.angle_beta   90.00
_cell.angle_gamma   90.00
#
_symmetry.space_group_name_H-M   'P 1'
#
loop_
_entity.id
_entity.type
_entity.pdbx_description
1 polymer ?
#
loop_
_entity_poly.entity_id
_entity_poly.type
_entity_poly.pdbx_seq_one_letter_code
_entity_poly.pdbx_strand_id
1 'polypeptide(L)'
;MPAVPPEEQRILDATIGRHVLAEMYEDDTSADLTVEVTGTRIGVVARSSRQSMIIPSEDLLTAVAQMVGAHEHQATGLTGVAYRYQKDPDGQWTMHARFSYAD
;
A
#
# COMPACT_ATOMS: atom_id res chain seq x y z
N MET A 1 14.79 2.30 -17.24
CA MET A 1 13.84 1.39 -16.57
C MET A 1 12.50 2.10 -16.55
N PRO A 2 11.42 1.48 -17.04
CA PRO A 2 10.10 2.04 -16.91
C PRO A 2 9.76 2.28 -15.44
N ALA A 3 9.09 3.38 -15.13
CA ALA A 3 8.71 3.73 -13.78
C ALA A 3 7.43 4.58 -13.83
N VAL A 4 6.59 4.44 -12.81
CA VAL A 4 5.51 5.40 -12.56
C VAL A 4 6.15 6.75 -12.21
N PRO A 5 5.71 7.87 -12.81
CA PRO A 5 6.22 9.19 -12.47
C PRO A 5 6.18 9.46 -10.96
N PRO A 6 7.23 10.04 -10.35
CA PRO A 6 7.28 10.19 -8.89
C PRO A 6 6.11 10.95 -8.27
N GLU A 7 5.57 11.94 -8.99
CA GLU A 7 4.39 12.70 -8.55
C GLU A 7 3.12 11.84 -8.54
N GLU A 8 2.93 11.01 -9.57
CA GLU A 8 1.82 10.07 -9.65
C GLU A 8 1.94 9.00 -8.55
N GLN A 9 3.15 8.44 -8.37
CA GLN A 9 3.42 7.48 -7.31
C GLN A 9 3.12 8.07 -5.92
N ARG A 10 3.52 9.32 -5.67
CA ARG A 10 3.26 10.02 -4.41
C ARG A 10 1.76 10.13 -4.13
N ILE A 11 0.94 10.45 -5.15
CA ILE A 11 -0.51 10.55 -5.02
C ILE A 11 -1.12 9.18 -4.70
N LEU A 12 -0.67 8.12 -5.40
CA LEU A 12 -1.13 6.75 -5.17
C LEU A 12 -0.79 6.29 -3.74
N ASP A 13 0.45 6.49 -3.31
CA ASP A 13 0.93 6.09 -1.98
C ASP A 13 0.20 6.85 -0.86
N ALA A 14 -0.02 8.16 -1.03
CA ALA A 14 -0.78 8.96 -0.07
C ALA A 14 -2.25 8.52 0.01
N THR A 15 -2.85 8.15 -1.13
CA THR A 15 -4.23 7.66 -1.20
C THR A 15 -4.36 6.33 -0.48
N ILE A 16 -3.48 5.35 -0.79
CA ILE A 16 -3.44 4.05 -0.10
C ILE A 16 -3.22 4.27 1.40
N GLY A 17 -2.25 5.11 1.78
CA GLY A 17 -1.95 5.39 3.18
C GLY A 17 -3.14 5.95 3.95
N ARG A 18 -3.90 6.88 3.36
CA ARG A 18 -5.11 7.41 3.97
C ARG A 18 -6.15 6.31 4.26
N HIS A 19 -6.35 5.39 3.31
CA HIS A 19 -7.30 4.30 3.48
C HIS A 19 -6.83 3.27 4.51
N VAL A 20 -5.53 2.93 4.55
CA VAL A 20 -4.98 2.05 5.59
C VAL A 20 -5.14 2.68 6.97
N LEU A 21 -4.77 3.95 7.13
CA LEU A 21 -4.80 4.62 8.43
C LEU A 21 -6.23 4.89 8.94
N ALA A 22 -7.23 4.94 8.05
CA ALA A 22 -8.63 5.07 8.44
C ALA A 22 -9.18 3.81 9.15
N GLU A 23 -8.56 2.65 8.94
CA GLU A 23 -8.93 1.39 9.60
C GLU A 23 -8.22 1.21 10.96
N MET A 24 -7.27 2.10 11.31
CA MET A 24 -6.48 1.99 12.54
C MET A 24 -7.24 2.50 13.75
N TYR A 25 -7.08 1.80 14.88
CA TYR A 25 -7.54 2.33 16.16
C TYR A 25 -6.59 3.41 16.68
N GLU A 26 -7.06 4.25 17.61
CA GLU A 26 -6.26 5.31 18.21
C GLU A 26 -4.95 4.80 18.84
N ASP A 27 -5.03 3.62 19.47
CA ASP A 27 -3.91 2.96 20.14
C ASP A 27 -3.02 2.15 19.19
N ASP A 28 -3.33 2.06 17.90
CA ASP A 28 -2.44 1.39 16.96
C ASP A 28 -1.14 2.18 16.77
N THR A 29 -0.02 1.47 16.83
CA THR A 29 1.33 2.02 16.70
C THR A 29 1.99 1.68 15.37
N SER A 30 1.43 0.72 14.63
CA SER A 30 1.88 0.34 13.30
C SER A 30 0.75 -0.24 12.46
N ALA A 31 0.90 -0.10 11.15
CA ALA A 31 0.09 -0.79 10.16
C ALA A 31 0.99 -1.37 9.08
N ASP A 32 0.66 -2.55 8.56
CA ASP A 32 1.34 -3.16 7.44
C ASP A 32 0.32 -3.49 6.35
N LEU A 33 0.63 -3.12 5.11
CA LEU A 33 -0.15 -3.51 3.94
C LEU A 33 0.79 -4.24 2.96
N THR A 34 0.46 -5.48 2.65
CA THR A 34 1.16 -6.26 1.62
C THR A 34 0.25 -6.43 0.42
N VAL A 35 0.78 -6.12 -0.76
CA VAL A 35 0.13 -6.35 -2.05
C VAL A 35 1.00 -7.30 -2.86
N GLU A 36 0.41 -8.37 -3.36
CA GLU A 36 1.05 -9.35 -4.24
C GLU A 36 0.33 -9.36 -5.58
N VAL A 37 1.09 -9.32 -6.68
CA VAL A 37 0.57 -9.37 -8.04
C VAL A 37 1.06 -10.66 -8.70
N THR A 38 0.13 -11.57 -9.00
CA THR A 38 0.43 -12.84 -9.67
C THR A 38 -0.47 -13.02 -10.89
N GLY A 39 0.07 -12.76 -12.07
CA GLY A 39 -0.72 -12.72 -13.30
C GLY A 39 -1.80 -11.64 -13.20
N THR A 40 -3.07 -12.03 -13.29
CA THR A 40 -4.22 -11.10 -13.16
C THR A 40 -4.78 -11.00 -11.75
N ARG A 41 -4.19 -11.69 -10.77
CA ARG A 41 -4.67 -11.70 -9.39
C ARG A 41 -3.88 -10.70 -8.55
N ILE A 42 -4.61 -9.90 -7.79
CA ILE A 42 -4.08 -8.98 -6.78
C ILE A 42 -4.48 -9.52 -5.41
N GLY A 43 -3.48 -9.94 -4.62
CA GLY A 43 -3.65 -10.28 -3.21
C GLY A 43 -3.39 -9.05 -2.36
N VAL A 44 -4.27 -8.78 -1.38
CA VAL A 44 -4.12 -7.64 -0.47
C VAL A 44 -4.29 -8.13 0.97
N VAL A 45 -3.31 -7.87 1.81
CA VAL A 45 -3.32 -8.22 3.23
C VAL A 45 -2.98 -7.00 4.05
N ALA A 46 -3.88 -6.60 4.94
CA ALA A 46 -3.69 -5.50 5.88
C ALA A 46 -3.65 -6.03 7.32
N ARG A 47 -2.77 -5.46 8.14
CA ARG A 47 -2.59 -5.78 9.56
C ARG A 47 -2.24 -4.52 10.35
N SER A 48 -2.49 -4.53 11.65
CA SER A 48 -2.03 -3.49 12.57
C SER A 48 -1.37 -4.09 13.80
N SER A 49 -0.84 -3.23 14.67
CA SER A 49 -0.31 -3.65 15.96
C SER A 49 -1.34 -4.35 16.86
N ARG A 50 -2.63 -4.08 16.66
CA ARG A 50 -3.73 -4.70 17.42
C ARG A 50 -4.52 -5.76 16.64
N GLN A 51 -4.47 -5.72 15.31
CA GLN A 51 -5.25 -6.63 14.47
C GLN A 51 -4.33 -7.43 13.54
N SER A 52 -4.26 -8.74 13.77
CA SER A 52 -3.48 -9.64 12.92
C SER A 52 -4.05 -9.79 11.49
N MET A 53 -5.30 -9.36 11.29
CA MET A 53 -5.97 -9.35 10.01
C MET A 53 -7.04 -8.26 9.99
N ILE A 54 -6.97 -7.40 8.97
CA ILE A 54 -7.96 -6.37 8.67
C ILE A 54 -8.56 -6.73 7.31
N ILE A 55 -9.89 -6.69 7.22
CA ILE A 55 -10.58 -6.85 5.93
C ILE A 55 -10.46 -5.50 5.21
N PRO A 56 -9.75 -5.43 4.06
CA PRO A 56 -9.59 -4.18 3.34
C PRO A 56 -10.96 -3.63 2.88
N SER A 57 -11.18 -2.34 3.03
CA SER A 57 -12.34 -1.66 2.47
C SER A 57 -12.29 -1.63 0.94
N GLU A 58 -13.46 -1.48 0.30
CA GLU A 58 -13.57 -1.38 -1.17
C GLU A 58 -12.74 -0.22 -1.73
N ASP A 59 -12.67 0.90 -0.99
CA ASP A 59 -11.85 2.06 -1.37
C ASP A 59 -10.36 1.73 -1.35
N LEU A 60 -9.88 1.00 -0.34
CA LEU A 60 -8.49 0.54 -0.28
C LEU A 60 -8.16 -0.40 -1.44
N LEU A 61 -9.07 -1.34 -1.74
CA LEU A 61 -8.91 -2.25 -2.88
C LEU A 61 -8.88 -1.49 -4.21
N THR A 62 -9.72 -0.46 -4.35
CA THR A 62 -9.74 0.42 -5.55
C THR A 62 -8.44 1.20 -5.69
N ALA A 63 -7.92 1.79 -4.61
CA ALA A 63 -6.65 2.52 -4.61
C ALA A 63 -5.47 1.60 -4.97
N VAL A 64 -5.44 0.37 -4.44
CA VAL A 64 -4.44 -0.64 -4.81
C VAL A 64 -4.56 -1.01 -6.28
N ALA A 65 -5.77 -1.25 -6.80
CA ALA A 65 -5.98 -1.57 -8.20
C ALA A 65 -5.52 -0.45 -9.14
N GLN A 66 -5.75 0.82 -8.77
CA GLN A 66 -5.25 1.97 -9.52
C GLN A 66 -3.72 2.02 -9.56
N MET A 67 -3.07 1.74 -8.43
CA MET A 67 -1.60 1.69 -8.36
C MET A 67 -1.03 0.54 -9.21
N VAL A 68 -1.62 -0.66 -9.14
CA VAL A 68 -1.23 -1.77 -10.03
C VAL A 68 -1.44 -1.39 -11.49
N GLY A 69 -2.59 -0.78 -11.83
CA GLY A 69 -2.89 -0.34 -13.19
C GLY A 69 -1.92 0.71 -13.73
N ALA A 70 -1.47 1.66 -12.90
CA ALA A 70 -0.44 2.63 -13.28
C ALA A 70 0.89 1.93 -13.59
N HIS A 71 1.27 0.96 -12.76
CA HIS A 71 2.47 0.14 -12.95
C HIS A 71 2.42 -0.76 -14.19
N GLU A 72 1.25 -1.31 -14.52
CA GLU A 72 0.98 -2.07 -15.74
C GLU A 72 1.06 -1.16 -16.98
N HIS A 73 0.44 0.02 -16.93
CA HIS A 73 0.45 0.99 -18.03
C HIS A 73 1.88 1.43 -18.39
N GLN A 74 2.72 1.61 -17.37
CA GLN A 74 4.13 1.95 -17.56
C GLN A 74 5.02 0.73 -17.84
N ALA A 75 4.46 -0.50 -17.86
CA ALA A 75 5.20 -1.75 -18.05
C ALA A 75 6.39 -1.92 -17.07
N THR A 76 6.20 -1.53 -15.81
CA THR A 76 7.26 -1.59 -14.79
C THR A 76 7.61 -3.01 -14.33
N GLY A 77 6.73 -3.99 -14.61
CA GLY A 77 6.89 -5.36 -14.14
C GLY A 77 6.60 -5.55 -12.65
N LEU A 78 5.73 -4.72 -12.04
CA LEU A 78 5.40 -4.83 -10.61
C LEU A 78 4.91 -6.24 -10.23
N THR A 79 5.55 -6.83 -9.23
CA THR A 79 5.17 -8.13 -8.64
C THR A 79 4.60 -8.00 -7.23
N GLY A 80 4.82 -6.85 -6.58
CA GLY A 80 4.20 -6.56 -5.29
C GLY A 80 4.73 -5.29 -4.64
N VAL A 81 4.07 -4.90 -3.56
CA VAL A 81 4.51 -3.78 -2.71
C VAL A 81 4.20 -4.09 -1.25
N ALA A 82 5.15 -3.75 -0.38
CA ALA A 82 4.96 -3.79 1.06
C ALA A 82 5.04 -2.36 1.61
N TYR A 83 3.94 -1.90 2.21
CA TYR A 83 3.88 -0.66 2.96
C TYR A 83 3.95 -0.95 4.45
N ARG A 84 4.76 -0.17 5.15
CA ARG A 84 4.84 -0.13 6.60
C ARG A 84 4.56 1.29 7.07
N TYR A 85 3.59 1.42 7.96
CA TYR A 85 3.22 2.66 8.63
C TYR A 85 3.61 2.55 10.09
N GLN A 86 4.26 3.58 10.62
CA GLN A 86 4.67 3.62 12.01
C GLN A 86 4.25 4.95 12.63
N LYS A 87 3.57 4.88 13.78
CA LYS A 87 3.15 6.03 14.55
C LYS A 87 4.28 6.48 15.47
N ASP A 88 4.69 7.71 15.32
CA ASP A 88 5.67 8.36 16.17
C ASP A 88 5.02 8.79 17.50
N PRO A 89 5.80 9.00 18.58
CA PRO A 89 5.26 9.38 19.89
C PRO A 89 4.47 10.70 19.90
N ASP A 90 4.69 11.57 18.92
CA ASP A 90 3.95 12.83 18.73
C ASP A 90 2.62 12.64 17.97
N GLY A 91 2.29 11.40 17.58
CA GLY A 91 1.08 11.02 16.87
C GLY A 91 1.18 11.13 15.35
N GLN A 92 2.33 11.54 14.80
CA GLN A 92 2.56 11.53 13.36
C GLN A 92 2.76 10.11 12.84
N TRP A 93 2.48 9.90 11.54
CA TRP A 93 2.68 8.62 10.88
C TRP A 93 3.74 8.75 9.80
N THR A 94 4.75 7.89 9.87
CA THR A 94 5.76 7.72 8.82
C THR A 94 5.41 6.49 7.98
N MET A 95 5.51 6.61 6.66
CA MET A 95 5.26 5.54 5.70
C MET A 95 6.54 5.16 4.97
N HIS A 96 6.79 3.86 4.88
CA HIS A 96 7.83 3.27 4.04
C HIS A 96 7.21 2.26 3.09
N ALA A 97 7.48 2.39 1.79
CA ALA A 97 7.05 1.45 0.76
C ALA A 97 8.26 0.75 0.14
N ARG A 98 8.14 -0.56 -0.07
CA ARG A 98 9.10 -1.36 -0.83
C ARG A 98 8.41 -2.05 -1.98
N PHE A 99 8.76 -1.65 -3.20
CA PHE A 99 8.27 -2.23 -4.43
C PHE A 99 9.16 -3.39 -4.88
N SER A 100 8.52 -4.43 -5.40
CA SER A 100 9.18 -5.56 -6.03
C SER A 100 8.76 -5.61 -7.50
N TYR A 101 9.72 -5.83 -8.38
CA TYR A 101 9.52 -5.92 -9.82
C TYR A 101 10.06 -7.25 -10.32
N ALA A 102 9.54 -7.74 -11.44
CA ALA A 102 10.13 -8.85 -12.17
C ALA A 102 11.48 -8.43 -12.76
N ASP A 103 12.44 -9.35 -12.74
CA ASP A 103 13.77 -9.18 -13.34
C ASP A 103 13.73 -9.09 -14.88
#